data_AF-A0A6N8GY74-F1
#
_entry.id   AF-A0A6N8GY74-F1
#
_cell.length_a   1.000
_cell.length_b   1.000
_cell.length_c   1.000
_cell.angle_alpha   90.00
_cell.angle_beta   90.00
_cell.angle_gamma   90.00
#
_symmetry.space_group_name_H-M   'P 1'
#
loop_
_entity.id
_entity.type
_entity.pdbx_description
1 polymer ?
#
loop_
_entity_poly.entity_id
_entity_poly.type
_entity_poly.pdbx_seq_one_letter_code
_entity_poly.pdbx_strand_id
1 'polypeptide(L)'
;MLDKERHLLFSLNAIDEMQDKFGGFDRLDTVLSGKDSIKNLRWLLTVLLNEGAADDEEPLTEKQVGKLIHTGNFADVKAAIFKSFSMGNNGTPEPPERDEEEEDDEEDIEKNATAGKE
;
A
#
# COMPACT_ATOMS: atom_id res chain seq x y z
N MET A 1 11.73 -0.28 -15.31
CA MET A 1 12.46 0.35 -14.18
C MET A 1 11.53 0.46 -12.99
N LEU A 2 12.05 0.36 -11.77
CA LEU A 2 11.25 0.55 -10.54
C LEU A 2 10.97 2.03 -10.26
N ASP A 3 11.81 2.94 -10.76
CA ASP A 3 11.72 4.38 -10.52
C ASP A 3 10.88 5.11 -11.60
N LYS A 4 9.59 4.79 -11.66
CA LYS A 4 8.62 5.50 -12.50
C LYS A 4 7.37 5.85 -11.70
N GLU A 5 6.68 6.90 -12.11
CA GLU A 5 5.37 7.24 -11.58
C GLU A 5 4.39 6.08 -11.84
N ARG A 6 3.58 5.74 -10.83
CA ARG A 6 2.58 4.68 -10.91
C ARG A 6 1.31 5.12 -10.22
N HIS A 7 0.18 4.63 -10.73
CA HIS A 7 -1.13 4.91 -10.16
C HIS A 7 -1.64 3.66 -9.45
N LEU A 8 -2.29 3.87 -8.30
CA LEU A 8 -3.02 2.82 -7.59
C LEU A 8 -4.44 2.80 -8.12
N LEU A 9 -4.90 1.66 -8.63
CA LEU A 9 -6.27 1.51 -9.13
C LEU A 9 -7.03 0.45 -8.33
N PHE A 10 -8.13 0.87 -7.70
CA PHE A 10 -9.13 -0.02 -7.13
C PHE A 10 -10.17 -0.36 -8.20
N SER A 11 -9.79 -1.21 -9.15
CA SER A 11 -10.72 -1.74 -10.14
C SER A 11 -11.68 -2.75 -9.50
N LEU A 12 -12.72 -3.16 -10.25
CA LEU A 12 -13.59 -4.25 -9.80
C LEU A 12 -12.81 -5.57 -9.60
N ASN A 13 -11.75 -5.82 -10.37
CA ASN A 13 -10.89 -7.00 -10.19
C ASN A 13 -10.11 -6.93 -8.89
N ALA A 14 -9.51 -5.78 -8.57
CA ALA A 14 -8.81 -5.59 -7.30
C ALA A 14 -9.75 -5.79 -6.11
N ILE A 15 -10.99 -5.28 -6.21
CA ILE A 15 -11.99 -5.42 -5.16
C ILE A 15 -12.40 -6.89 -4.99
N ASP A 16 -12.61 -7.63 -6.09
CA ASP A 16 -12.92 -9.06 -6.07
C ASP A 16 -11.80 -9.87 -5.41
N GLU A 17 -10.54 -9.65 -5.81
CA GLU A 17 -9.38 -10.30 -5.18
C GLU A 17 -9.25 -9.96 -3.68
N MET A 18 -9.55 -8.72 -3.30
CA MET A 18 -9.58 -8.31 -1.89
C MET A 18 -10.69 -9.01 -1.12
N GLN A 19 -11.86 -9.21 -1.73
CA GLN A 19 -12.97 -9.95 -1.11
C GLN A 19 -12.60 -11.41 -0.88
N ASP A 20 -12.00 -12.05 -1.88
CA ASP A 20 -11.53 -13.44 -1.77
C ASP A 20 -10.45 -13.61 -0.70
N LYS A 21 -9.50 -12.67 -0.63
CA LYS A 21 -8.36 -12.78 0.29
C LYS A 21 -8.68 -12.35 1.72
N PHE A 22 -9.46 -11.29 1.89
CA PHE A 22 -9.68 -10.64 3.20
C PHE A 22 -11.10 -10.83 3.75
N GLY A 23 -12.01 -11.38 2.95
CA GLY A 23 -13.42 -11.58 3.30
C GLY A 23 -14.26 -10.30 3.25
N GLY A 24 -13.77 -9.24 2.60
CA GLY A 24 -14.46 -7.95 2.49
C GLY A 24 -13.50 -6.75 2.48
N PHE A 25 -13.87 -5.67 1.79
CA PHE A 25 -13.08 -4.43 1.71
C PHE A 25 -13.19 -3.55 2.96
N ASP A 26 -14.26 -3.71 3.74
CA ASP A 26 -14.53 -3.03 5.01
C ASP A 26 -13.48 -3.35 6.09
N ARG A 27 -12.70 -4.40 5.88
CA ARG A 27 -11.69 -4.91 6.83
C ARG A 27 -10.27 -4.41 6.56
N LEU A 28 -10.10 -3.49 5.59
CA LEU A 28 -8.78 -3.04 5.14
C LEU A 28 -7.89 -2.54 6.30
N ASP A 29 -8.47 -1.81 7.26
CA ASP A 29 -7.75 -1.36 8.45
C ASP A 29 -7.22 -2.50 9.31
N THR A 30 -8.05 -3.50 9.57
CA THR A 30 -7.64 -4.68 10.35
C THR A 30 -6.53 -5.45 9.63
N VAL A 31 -6.68 -5.60 8.31
CA VAL A 31 -5.75 -6.34 7.45
C VAL A 31 -4.37 -5.69 7.39
N LEU A 32 -4.31 -4.36 7.35
CA LEU A 32 -3.06 -3.58 7.27
C LEU A 32 -2.48 -3.20 8.65
N SER A 33 -3.12 -3.59 9.74
CA SER A 33 -2.63 -3.37 11.12
C SER A 33 -2.29 -4.67 11.86
N GLY A 34 -2.71 -5.83 11.36
CA GLY A 34 -2.46 -7.13 12.00
C GLY A 34 -1.05 -7.71 11.80
N LYS A 35 -0.81 -8.90 12.37
CA LYS A 35 0.47 -9.63 12.31
C LYS A 35 1.02 -9.85 10.89
N ASP A 36 0.13 -10.00 9.91
CA ASP A 36 0.50 -10.20 8.50
C ASP A 36 0.47 -8.89 7.68
N SER A 37 0.41 -7.72 8.33
CA SER A 37 0.31 -6.39 7.68
C SER A 37 1.34 -6.18 6.58
N ILE A 38 2.60 -6.59 6.79
CA ILE A 38 3.67 -6.45 5.79
C ILE A 38 3.37 -7.28 4.54
N LYS A 39 2.96 -8.54 4.70
CA LYS A 39 2.62 -9.41 3.57
C LYS A 39 1.37 -8.90 2.86
N ASN A 40 0.37 -8.49 3.63
CA ASN A 40 -0.89 -7.98 3.11
C ASN A 40 -0.68 -6.68 2.34
N LEU A 41 0.11 -5.75 2.88
CA LEU A 41 0.47 -4.49 2.22
C LEU A 41 1.22 -4.76 0.92
N ARG A 42 2.23 -5.64 0.95
CA ARG A 42 3.01 -5.99 -0.25
C ARG A 42 2.13 -6.59 -1.34
N TRP A 43 1.28 -7.55 -0.97
CA TRP A 43 0.36 -8.17 -1.91
C TRP A 43 -0.63 -7.14 -2.47
N LEU A 44 -1.28 -6.37 -1.61
CA LEU A 44 -2.29 -5.39 -2.01
C LEU A 44 -1.69 -4.32 -2.92
N LEU A 45 -0.53 -3.77 -2.55
CA LEU A 45 0.15 -2.80 -3.38
C LEU A 45 0.51 -3.38 -4.75
N THR A 46 0.85 -4.67 -4.82
CA THR A 46 1.13 -5.34 -6.10
C THR A 46 -0.11 -5.39 -6.99
N VAL A 47 -1.25 -5.80 -6.45
CA VAL A 47 -2.53 -5.82 -7.19
C VAL A 47 -2.86 -4.42 -7.69
N LEU A 48 -2.86 -3.42 -6.82
CA LEU A 48 -3.25 -2.04 -7.17
C LEU A 48 -2.34 -1.39 -8.19
N LEU A 49 -1.02 -1.64 -8.12
CA LEU A 49 -0.06 -1.13 -9.09
C LEU A 49 -0.21 -1.79 -10.46
N ASN A 50 -0.54 -3.08 -10.50
CA ASN A 50 -0.74 -3.80 -11.76
C ASN A 50 -2.07 -3.45 -12.42
N GLU A 51 -3.13 -3.24 -11.63
CA GLU A 51 -4.41 -2.77 -12.17
C GLU A 51 -4.33 -1.34 -12.70
N GLY A 52 -3.50 -0.48 -12.09
CA GLY A 52 -3.25 0.88 -12.55
C GLY A 52 -2.18 1.00 -13.64
N ALA A 53 -1.57 -0.11 -14.06
CA ALA A 53 -0.55 -0.13 -15.10
C ALA A 53 -1.20 0.01 -16.49
N ALA A 54 -0.48 0.61 -17.44
CA ALA A 54 -0.91 0.61 -18.83
C ALA A 54 -0.76 -0.79 -19.47
N ASP A 55 -1.54 -1.07 -20.51
CA ASP A 55 -1.61 -2.39 -21.17
C ASP A 55 -0.25 -2.89 -21.71
N ASP A 56 0.68 -1.99 -22.00
CA ASP A 56 2.03 -2.30 -22.51
C ASP A 56 3.08 -2.49 -21.41
N GLU A 57 2.68 -2.39 -20.14
CA GLU A 57 3.58 -2.58 -19.01
C GLU A 57 3.62 -4.03 -18.52
N GLU A 58 4.82 -4.55 -18.27
CA GLU A 58 4.95 -5.86 -17.62
C GLU A 58 4.44 -5.82 -16.18
N PRO A 59 3.58 -6.78 -15.77
CA PRO A 59 3.10 -6.88 -14.40
C PRO A 59 4.24 -7.03 -13.39
N LEU A 60 4.14 -6.30 -12.29
CA LEU A 60 5.07 -6.43 -11.19
C LEU A 60 4.76 -7.66 -10.35
N THR A 61 5.81 -8.32 -9.91
CA THR A 61 5.73 -9.37 -8.88
C THR A 61 5.73 -8.76 -7.48
N GLU A 62 5.17 -9.47 -6.51
CA GLU A 62 5.24 -9.08 -5.09
C GLU A 62 6.68 -8.83 -4.62
N LYS A 63 7.65 -9.58 -5.14
CA LYS A 63 9.06 -9.43 -4.80
C LYS A 63 9.64 -8.13 -5.33
N GLN A 64 9.23 -7.69 -6.52
CA GLN A 64 9.63 -6.39 -7.08
C GLN A 64 8.99 -5.25 -6.29
N VAL A 65 7.70 -5.35 -5.97
CA VAL A 65 7.00 -4.35 -5.15
C VAL A 65 7.55 -4.28 -3.73
N GLY A 66 7.92 -5.43 -3.15
CA GLY A 66 8.57 -5.49 -1.83
C GLY A 66 9.93 -4.78 -1.77
N LYS A 67 10.56 -4.43 -2.90
CA LYS A 67 11.76 -3.57 -2.92
C LYS A 67 11.42 -2.07 -2.83
N LEU A 68 10.18 -1.70 -3.12
CA LEU A 68 9.69 -0.32 -3.03
C LEU A 68 9.24 0.05 -1.62
N ILE A 69 8.92 -0.95 -0.79
CA ILE A 69 8.45 -0.78 0.58
C ILE A 69 9.58 -1.12 1.55
N HIS A 70 9.87 -0.22 2.47
CA HIS A 70 10.79 -0.42 3.58
C HIS A 70 10.19 0.17 4.86
N THR A 71 10.83 -0.09 6.01
CA THR A 71 10.32 0.36 7.31
C THR A 71 10.09 1.88 7.35
N GLY A 72 11.00 2.66 6.75
CA GLY A 72 10.88 4.12 6.68
C GLY A 72 9.79 4.70 5.77
N ASN A 73 9.07 3.91 4.95
CA ASN A 73 7.96 4.42 4.13
C ASN A 73 6.67 3.59 4.29
N PHE A 74 6.64 2.66 5.24
CA PHE A 74 5.52 1.74 5.42
C PHE A 74 4.21 2.46 5.76
N ALA A 75 4.28 3.45 6.65
CA ALA A 75 3.14 4.27 7.06
C ALA A 75 2.59 5.08 5.88
N ASP A 76 3.47 5.72 5.10
CA ASP A 76 3.09 6.52 3.93
C ASP A 76 2.42 5.68 2.85
N VAL A 77 2.98 4.49 2.56
CA VAL A 77 2.39 3.56 1.59
C VAL A 77 1.00 3.11 2.05
N LYS A 78 0.85 2.78 3.34
CA LYS A 78 -0.45 2.44 3.93
C LYS A 78 -1.44 3.59 3.80
N ALA A 79 -1.04 4.81 4.14
CA ALA A 79 -1.88 6.01 4.02
C ALA A 79 -2.29 6.30 2.57
N ALA A 80 -1.37 6.16 1.61
CA ALA A 80 -1.65 6.35 0.19
C ALA A 80 -2.71 5.36 -0.33
N ILE A 81 -2.65 4.10 0.11
CA ILE A 81 -3.65 3.09 -0.22
C ILE A 81 -5.03 3.47 0.35
N PHE A 82 -5.09 3.86 1.63
CA PHE A 82 -6.36 4.30 2.24
C PHE A 82 -6.95 5.52 1.54
N LYS A 83 -6.11 6.52 1.25
CA LYS A 83 -6.53 7.72 0.53
C LYS A 83 -7.10 7.36 -0.84
N SER A 84 -6.39 6.53 -1.61
CA SER A 84 -6.83 6.09 -2.94
C SER A 84 -8.15 5.32 -2.89
N PHE A 85 -8.34 4.48 -1.86
CA PHE A 85 -9.57 3.74 -1.64
C PHE A 85 -10.76 4.65 -1.31
N SER A 86 -10.58 5.59 -0.37
CA SER A 86 -11.64 6.53 0.03
C SER A 86 -12.08 7.42 -1.13
N MET A 87 -11.12 7.91 -1.93
CA MET A 87 -11.43 8.72 -3.13
C MET A 87 -12.23 7.92 -4.18
N GLY A 88 -11.88 6.64 -4.37
CA GLY A 88 -12.55 5.76 -5.33
C GLY A 88 -14.00 5.40 -4.94
N ASN A 89 -14.29 5.25 -3.64
CA ASN A 89 -15.62 4.81 -3.17
C ASN A 89 -16.59 5.96 -2.83
N ASN A 90 -16.09 7.12 -2.38
CA ASN A 90 -16.95 8.23 -1.96
C ASN A 90 -17.06 9.37 -3.00
N GLY A 91 -16.25 9.35 -4.07
CA GLY A 91 -16.19 10.45 -5.03
C GLY A 91 -15.69 11.78 -4.44
N THR A 92 -15.21 11.78 -3.18
CA THR A 92 -14.65 12.93 -2.49
C THR A 92 -13.18 12.69 -2.12
N PRO A 93 -12.31 13.71 -2.27
CA PRO A 93 -10.85 13.59 -2.11
C PRO A 93 -10.37 13.34 -0.68
N GLU A 94 -11.25 13.42 0.32
CA GLU A 94 -10.85 13.42 1.73
C GLU A 94 -11.12 12.05 2.39
N PRO A 95 -10.08 11.30 2.76
CA PRO A 95 -10.23 10.24 3.75
C PRO A 95 -10.71 10.87 5.07
N PRO A 96 -11.52 10.17 5.88
CA PRO A 96 -11.89 10.68 7.20
C PRO A 96 -10.62 10.95 8.01
N GLU A 97 -10.56 12.13 8.66
CA GLU A 97 -9.52 12.44 9.65
C GLU A 97 -9.52 11.31 10.67
N ARG A 98 -8.44 10.50 10.69
CA ARG A 98 -8.16 9.66 11.84
C ARG A 98 -7.55 10.57 12.86
N ASP A 99 -8.18 10.69 14.03
CA ASP A 99 -7.60 11.33 15.19
C ASP A 99 -6.19 10.75 15.42
N GLU A 100 -5.19 11.59 15.18
CA GLU A 100 -3.78 11.33 15.45
C GLU A 100 -3.58 11.37 16.97
N GLU A 101 -3.91 10.29 17.68
CA GLU A 101 -3.39 10.08 19.03
C GLU A 101 -2.39 8.91 19.03
N GLU A 102 -1.12 9.34 18.96
CA GLU A 102 0.10 8.77 19.53
C GLU A 102 0.48 7.31 19.21
N GLU A 103 1.62 7.14 18.53
CA GLU A 103 2.80 6.52 19.18
C GLU A 103 4.07 7.11 18.54
N ASP A 104 4.65 8.02 19.31
CA ASP A 104 5.98 8.62 19.18
C ASP A 104 7.03 7.52 19.41
N ASP A 105 7.84 7.23 18.40
CA ASP A 105 9.13 6.52 18.53
C ASP A 105 9.95 6.80 17.24
N GLU A 106 10.21 8.09 16.98
CA GLU A 106 11.15 8.55 15.95
C GLU A 106 12.62 8.37 16.38
N GLU A 107 13.06 7.15 16.69
CA GLU A 107 14.51 6.88 16.88
C GLU A 107 14.94 5.52 16.32
N ASP A 108 14.74 5.24 15.02
CA ASP A 108 15.57 4.22 14.30
C ASP A 108 15.42 4.19 12.76
N ILE A 109 15.00 5.30 12.14
CA ILE A 109 14.50 5.30 10.75
C ILE A 109 15.62 5.34 9.69
N GLU A 110 16.83 5.81 10.03
CA GLU A 110 17.92 6.00 9.05
C GLU A 110 18.84 4.79 8.83
N LYS A 111 18.77 3.73 9.64
CA LYS A 111 19.80 2.67 9.58
C LYS A 111 19.68 1.78 8.35
N ASN A 112 18.48 1.46 7.87
CA ASN A 112 18.29 0.53 6.73
C ASN A 112 18.60 1.15 5.36
N ALA A 113 18.29 2.43 5.12
CA ALA A 113 18.58 3.09 3.84
C ALA A 113 20.08 3.38 3.65
N THR A 114 20.82 3.47 4.76
CA THR A 114 22.21 3.93 4.78
C THR A 114 23.22 2.79 4.93
N ALA A 115 22.79 1.62 5.45
CA ALA A 115 23.64 0.44 5.66
C ALA A 115 24.22 -0.21 4.39
N GLY A 116 23.75 0.18 3.20
CA GLY A 116 24.25 -0.35 1.92
C GLY A 116 25.36 0.48 1.27
N LYS A 117 25.89 1.51 1.95
CA LYS A 117 26.86 2.46 1.37
C LYS A 117 28.32 2.26 1.82
N GLU A 118 28.65 1.19 2.55
CA GLU A 118 30.03 0.86 2.96
C GLU A 118 30.71 -0.15 2.04
#